data_AF-A0A7X9WU44-F1
#
_entry.id   AF-A0A7X9WU44-F1
#
_cell.length_a   1.000
_cell.length_b   1.000
_cell.length_c   1.000
_cell.angle_alpha   90.00
_cell.angle_beta   90.00
_cell.angle_gamma   90.00
#
_symmetry.space_group_name_H-M   'P 1'
#
loop_
_entity.id
_entity.type
_entity.pdbx_description
1 polymer ?
#
loop_
_entity_poly.entity_id
_entity_poly.type
_entity_poly.pdbx_seq_one_letter_code
_entity_poly.pdbx_strand_id
1 'polypeptide(L)'
;MGVCGTARAQKGKARKDGWTRVKERRFLETLAETCNASEAAREAGMCRASAYRRRQSDAGFARAWEEALDVGYAEIEALLMREVLFGSEVEELTLDGEGAVKGRKVKRTRNLTVALRLLTLHRDRVDRRRAEAGQGTAGRPDSPDAIARVEDVLGAIGRRRVAVET
;
A
#
# COMPACT_ATOMS: atom_id res chain seq x y z
N MET A 1 35.28 -40.24 -20.76
CA MET A 1 34.86 -38.83 -20.89
C MET A 1 33.48 -38.81 -21.53
N GLY A 2 32.42 -38.66 -20.74
CA GLY A 2 31.02 -38.66 -21.21
C GLY A 2 30.51 -37.24 -21.35
N VAL A 3 30.00 -36.89 -22.53
CA VAL A 3 29.51 -35.56 -22.90
C VAL A 3 28.12 -35.36 -22.28
N CYS A 4 27.96 -34.37 -21.40
CA CYS A 4 26.67 -34.00 -20.81
C CYS A 4 25.86 -33.21 -21.85
N GLY A 5 24.80 -33.84 -22.37
CA GLY A 5 23.89 -33.24 -23.35
C GLY A 5 23.13 -32.05 -22.76
N THR A 6 23.14 -30.94 -23.49
CA THR A 6 22.37 -29.73 -23.17
C THR A 6 20.87 -30.02 -23.21
N ALA A 7 20.23 -30.07 -22.04
CA ALA A 7 18.78 -30.20 -21.93
C ALA A 7 18.10 -28.89 -22.38
N ARG A 8 17.48 -28.92 -23.57
CA ARG A 8 16.61 -27.86 -24.04
C ARG A 8 15.45 -27.67 -23.06
N ALA A 9 15.31 -26.47 -22.51
CA ALA A 9 14.17 -26.08 -21.67
C ALA A 9 12.87 -26.15 -22.48
N GLN A 10 12.09 -27.22 -22.28
CA GLN A 10 10.76 -27.33 -22.87
C GLN A 10 9.82 -26.31 -22.22
N LYS A 11 9.32 -25.36 -23.00
CA LYS A 11 8.25 -24.43 -22.62
C LYS A 11 6.95 -25.22 -22.47
N GLY A 12 6.71 -25.75 -21.26
CA GLY A 12 5.44 -26.39 -20.93
C GLY A 12 4.28 -25.41 -21.08
N LYS A 13 3.18 -25.85 -21.70
CA LYS A 13 1.92 -25.11 -21.82
C LYS A 13 1.53 -24.53 -20.46
N ALA A 14 1.34 -23.22 -20.36
CA ALA A 14 0.94 -22.58 -19.11
C ALA A 14 -0.33 -23.25 -18.58
N ARG A 15 -0.27 -23.82 -17.37
CA ARG A 15 -1.45 -24.41 -16.73
C ARG A 15 -2.51 -23.32 -16.60
N LYS A 16 -3.77 -23.63 -16.90
CA LYS A 16 -4.91 -22.68 -16.80
C LYS A 16 -5.01 -22.02 -15.42
N ASP A 17 -4.49 -22.69 -14.40
CA ASP A 17 -4.59 -22.28 -12.99
C ASP A 17 -3.37 -21.47 -12.53
N GLY A 18 -2.44 -21.17 -13.45
CA GLY A 18 -1.23 -20.42 -13.15
C GLY A 18 -1.48 -18.94 -12.85
N TRP A 19 -0.42 -18.28 -12.38
CA TRP A 19 -0.38 -16.84 -12.24
C TRP A 19 -0.48 -16.16 -13.60
N THR A 20 -1.59 -15.47 -13.83
CA THR A 20 -1.77 -14.59 -14.98
C THR A 20 -1.51 -13.14 -14.56
N ARG A 21 -1.24 -12.26 -15.52
CA ARG A 21 -1.07 -10.82 -15.24
C ARG A 21 -2.29 -10.18 -14.58
N VAL A 22 -3.50 -10.67 -14.87
CA VAL A 22 -4.74 -10.18 -14.25
C VAL A 22 -4.78 -10.56 -12.76
N LYS A 23 -4.44 -11.81 -12.44
CA LYS A 23 -4.40 -12.29 -11.04
C LYS A 23 -3.28 -11.63 -10.24
N GLU A 24 -2.12 -11.44 -10.88
CA GLU A 24 -0.99 -10.72 -10.30
C GLU A 24 -1.36 -9.28 -9.96
N ARG A 25 -1.96 -8.54 -10.89
CA ARG A 25 -2.42 -7.18 -10.65
C ARG A 25 -3.43 -7.12 -9.51
N ARG A 26 -4.46 -7.98 -9.56
CA ARG A 26 -5.52 -8.04 -8.53
C ARG A 26 -4.95 -8.34 -7.14
N PHE A 27 -3.97 -9.25 -7.08
CA PHE A 27 -3.25 -9.54 -5.85
C PHE A 27 -2.54 -8.30 -5.30
N LEU A 28 -1.77 -7.60 -6.15
CA LEU A 28 -0.98 -6.45 -5.74
C LEU A 28 -1.85 -5.25 -5.35
N GLU A 29 -2.94 -4.99 -6.06
CA GLU A 29 -3.93 -3.95 -5.73
C GLU A 29 -4.53 -4.20 -4.34
N THR A 30 -5.08 -5.40 -4.10
CA THR A 30 -5.64 -5.74 -2.78
C THR A 30 -4.59 -5.74 -1.67
N LEU A 31 -3.33 -6.12 -1.99
CA LEU A 31 -2.25 -6.07 -1.01
C LEU A 31 -1.91 -4.63 -0.63
N ALA A 32 -1.91 -3.70 -1.59
CA ALA A 32 -1.69 -2.29 -1.32
C ALA A 32 -2.80 -1.69 -0.45
N GLU A 33 -4.05 -2.06 -0.69
CA GLU A 33 -5.20 -1.56 0.07
C GLU A 33 -5.27 -2.11 1.51
N THR A 34 -4.89 -3.39 1.70
CA THR A 34 -5.21 -4.10 2.95
C THR A 34 -3.99 -4.53 3.77
N CYS A 35 -2.79 -4.48 3.17
CA CYS A 35 -1.57 -5.08 3.73
C CYS A 35 -1.73 -6.57 4.13
N ASN A 36 -2.75 -7.28 3.60
CA ASN A 36 -3.09 -8.64 3.98
C ASN A 36 -2.92 -9.62 2.81
N ALA A 37 -1.82 -10.37 2.84
CA ALA A 37 -1.49 -11.35 1.81
C ALA A 37 -2.48 -12.53 1.71
N SER A 38 -3.19 -12.88 2.79
CA SER A 38 -4.24 -13.92 2.74
C SER A 38 -5.45 -13.43 1.94
N GLU A 39 -5.91 -12.22 2.21
CA GLU A 39 -7.04 -11.60 1.52
C GLU A 39 -6.70 -11.31 0.06
N ALA A 40 -5.51 -10.75 -0.20
CA ALA A 40 -5.03 -10.53 -1.57
C ALA A 40 -4.96 -11.82 -2.39
N ALA A 41 -4.52 -12.93 -1.78
CA ALA A 41 -4.50 -14.23 -2.44
C ALA A 41 -5.93 -14.72 -2.75
N ARG A 42 -6.85 -14.61 -1.78
CA ARG A 42 -8.27 -14.95 -1.94
C ARG A 42 -8.89 -14.17 -3.10
N GLU A 43 -8.68 -12.86 -3.15
CA GLU A 43 -9.23 -11.98 -4.19
C GLU A 43 -8.66 -12.28 -5.59
N ALA A 44 -7.38 -12.67 -5.67
CA ALA A 44 -6.74 -13.11 -6.90
C ALA A 44 -7.10 -14.55 -7.33
N GLY A 45 -7.92 -15.26 -6.55
CA GLY A 45 -8.24 -16.67 -6.78
C GLY A 45 -7.01 -17.58 -6.67
N MET A 46 -6.09 -17.24 -5.75
CA MET A 46 -4.84 -17.93 -5.47
C MET A 46 -4.78 -18.38 -4.01
N CYS A 47 -3.96 -19.38 -3.71
CA CYS A 47 -3.67 -19.72 -2.32
C CYS A 47 -2.50 -18.89 -1.81
N ARG A 48 -2.50 -18.54 -0.52
CA ARG A 48 -1.41 -17.79 0.11
C ARG A 48 -0.04 -18.41 -0.16
N ALA A 49 0.08 -19.74 -0.04
CA ALA A 49 1.33 -20.45 -0.27
C ALA A 49 1.86 -20.31 -1.71
N SER A 50 1.01 -20.25 -2.73
CA SER A 50 1.45 -20.04 -4.11
C SER A 50 1.96 -18.62 -4.35
N ALA A 51 1.40 -17.63 -3.65
CA ALA A 51 1.84 -16.24 -3.69
C ALA A 51 3.26 -16.08 -3.11
N TYR A 52 3.54 -16.70 -1.95
CA TYR A 52 4.89 -16.71 -1.37
C TYR A 52 5.90 -17.47 -2.25
N ARG A 53 5.50 -18.60 -2.83
CA ARG A 53 6.36 -19.33 -3.78
C ARG A 53 6.70 -18.47 -4.99
N ARG A 54 5.71 -17.75 -5.53
CA ARG A 54 5.94 -16.82 -6.65
C ARG A 54 6.90 -15.71 -6.26
N ARG A 55 6.74 -15.11 -5.06
CA ARG A 55 7.66 -14.10 -4.52
C ARG A 55 9.09 -14.60 -4.41
N GLN A 56 9.31 -15.88 -4.10
CA GLN A 56 10.67 -16.45 -4.08
C GLN A 56 11.23 -16.69 -5.48
N SER A 57 10.39 -17.05 -6.45
CA SER A 57 10.83 -17.45 -7.81
C SER A 57 10.90 -16.31 -8.83
N ASP A 58 10.18 -15.21 -8.60
CA ASP A 58 10.01 -14.10 -9.54
C ASP A 58 10.39 -12.79 -8.84
N ALA A 59 11.58 -12.28 -9.17
CA ALA A 59 12.11 -11.05 -8.58
C ALA A 59 11.28 -9.81 -8.93
N GLY A 60 10.63 -9.79 -10.10
CA GLY A 60 9.76 -8.68 -10.50
C GLY A 60 8.49 -8.64 -9.66
N PHE A 61 7.86 -9.80 -9.44
CA PHE A 61 6.73 -9.92 -8.53
C PHE A 61 7.14 -9.61 -7.08
N ALA A 62 8.32 -10.04 -6.65
CA ALA A 62 8.83 -9.73 -5.31
C ALA A 62 8.98 -8.23 -5.11
N ARG A 63 9.55 -7.51 -6.09
CA ARG A 63 9.67 -6.05 -6.03
C ARG A 63 8.30 -5.37 -6.00
N ALA A 64 7.39 -5.77 -6.90
CA ALA A 64 6.04 -5.21 -6.94
C ALA A 64 5.25 -5.48 -5.65
N TRP A 65 5.49 -6.61 -4.98
CA TRP A 65 4.92 -6.91 -3.67
C TRP A 65 5.39 -5.92 -2.60
N GLU A 66 6.70 -5.64 -2.55
CA GLU A 66 7.24 -4.65 -1.60
C GLU A 66 6.69 -3.25 -1.90
N GLU A 67 6.62 -2.86 -3.18
CA GLU A 67 6.02 -1.59 -3.61
C GLU A 67 4.55 -1.48 -3.16
N ALA A 68 3.77 -2.55 -3.30
CA ALA A 68 2.39 -2.58 -2.81
C ALA A 68 2.31 -2.40 -1.28
N LEU A 69 3.16 -3.08 -0.51
CA LEU A 69 3.19 -2.91 0.94
C LEU A 69 3.57 -1.49 1.37
N ASP A 70 4.45 -0.82 0.63
CA ASP A 70 4.78 0.58 0.92
C ASP A 70 3.57 1.51 0.80
N VAL A 71 2.77 1.30 -0.25
CA VAL A 71 1.53 2.07 -0.47
C VAL A 71 0.62 1.90 0.73
N GLY A 72 0.33 0.65 1.12
CA GLY A 72 -0.56 0.39 2.25
C GLY A 72 -0.03 0.91 3.58
N TYR A 73 1.28 0.79 3.84
CA TYR A 73 1.87 1.34 5.06
C TYR A 73 1.87 2.87 5.09
N ALA A 74 2.11 3.55 3.96
CA ALA A 74 2.04 5.00 3.89
C ALA A 74 0.61 5.50 4.18
N GLU A 75 -0.42 4.82 3.68
CA GLU A 75 -1.81 5.16 3.97
C GLU A 75 -2.16 4.93 5.45
N ILE A 76 -1.77 3.78 6.02
CA ILE A 76 -1.96 3.50 7.44
C ILE A 76 -1.21 4.53 8.32
N GLU A 77 -0.01 4.97 7.91
CA GLU A 77 0.74 6.03 8.58
C GLU A 77 -0.06 7.35 8.59
N ALA A 78 -0.60 7.76 7.44
CA ALA A 78 -1.39 8.98 7.33
C ALA A 78 -2.67 8.91 8.18
N LEU A 79 -3.36 7.77 8.21
CA LEU A 79 -4.53 7.55 9.05
C LEU A 79 -4.19 7.59 10.54
N LEU A 80 -3.08 6.95 10.94
CA LEU A 80 -2.57 7.00 12.31
C LEU A 80 -2.18 8.43 12.72
N MET A 81 -1.51 9.17 11.84
CA MET A 81 -1.16 10.58 12.07
C MET A 81 -2.40 11.43 12.29
N ARG A 82 -3.42 11.27 11.45
CA ARG A 82 -4.71 11.96 11.61
C ARG A 82 -5.34 11.63 12.97
N GLU A 83 -5.38 10.36 13.33
CA GLU A 83 -5.93 9.91 14.61
C GLU A 83 -5.09 10.40 15.81
N VAL A 84 -3.77 10.53 15.69
CA VAL A 84 -2.92 11.10 16.77
C VAL A 84 -3.14 12.61 16.91
N LEU A 85 -3.26 13.34 15.80
CA LEU A 85 -3.42 14.81 15.81
C LEU A 85 -4.82 15.25 16.25
N PHE A 86 -5.85 14.54 15.80
CA PHE A 86 -7.25 14.91 16.03
C PHE A 86 -7.92 14.04 17.10
N GLY A 87 -7.37 12.86 17.40
CA GLY A 87 -8.07 11.84 18.18
C GLY A 87 -9.25 11.25 17.42
N SER A 88 -9.75 10.09 17.85
CA SER A 88 -11.11 9.67 17.55
C SER A 88 -12.04 10.44 18.49
N GLU A 89 -12.55 11.57 17.99
CA GLU A 89 -13.58 12.33 18.68
C GLU A 89 -14.95 11.71 18.34
N VAL A 90 -15.48 10.92 19.28
CA VAL A 90 -16.90 10.55 19.22
C VAL A 90 -17.67 11.64 19.96
N GLU A 91 -18.45 12.41 19.20
CA GLU A 91 -19.32 13.45 19.73
C GLU A 91 -20.69 12.84 20.06
N GLU A 92 -21.00 12.74 21.34
CA GLU A 92 -22.35 12.41 21.82
C GLU A 92 -23.12 13.73 22.05
N LEU A 93 -24.13 13.97 21.21
CA LEU A 93 -25.08 15.07 21.37
C LEU A 93 -26.27 14.58 22.18
N THR A 94 -26.53 15.23 23.33
CA THR A 94 -27.80 15.05 24.04
C THR A 94 -28.76 16.10 23.53
N LEU A 95 -29.83 15.66 22.84
CA LEU A 95 -30.92 16.54 22.40
C LEU A 95 -32.03 16.55 23.46
N ASP A 96 -32.75 17.66 23.59
CA ASP A 96 -34.00 17.71 24.34
C ASP A 96 -35.19 17.19 23.50
N GLY A 97 -36.39 17.20 24.09
CA GLY A 97 -37.61 16.74 23.42
C GLY A 97 -38.05 17.59 22.22
N GLU A 98 -37.44 18.75 22.02
CA GLU A 98 -37.71 19.69 20.92
C GLU A 98 -36.57 19.72 19.89
N GLY A 99 -35.51 18.93 20.11
CA GLY A 99 -34.37 18.78 19.20
C GLY A 99 -33.21 19.76 19.43
N ALA A 100 -33.24 20.58 20.50
CA ALA A 100 -32.14 21.47 20.84
C ALA A 100 -31.03 20.74 21.62
N VAL A 101 -29.77 21.11 21.35
CA VAL A 101 -28.59 20.47 21.96
C VAL A 101 -28.46 20.90 23.43
N LYS A 102 -28.74 19.97 24.35
CA LYS A 102 -28.69 20.17 25.80
C LYS A 102 -27.32 19.88 26.41
N GLY A 103 -26.47 19.11 25.72
CA GLY A 103 -25.12 18.81 26.14
C GLY A 103 -24.28 18.19 25.03
N ARG A 104 -22.99 18.57 24.99
CA ARG A 104 -22.00 18.04 24.07
C ARG A 104 -20.94 17.30 24.88
N LYS A 105 -20.80 15.99 24.67
CA LYS A 105 -19.74 15.19 25.31
C LYS A 105 -18.81 14.63 24.25
N VAL A 106 -17.55 15.06 24.30
CA VAL A 106 -16.50 14.58 23.40
C VAL A 106 -15.72 13.48 24.12
N LYS A 107 -15.84 12.24 23.66
CA LYS A 107 -15.04 11.12 24.15
C LYS A 107 -13.87 10.89 23.20
N ARG A 108 -12.65 11.11 23.69
CA ARG A 108 -11.40 10.85 22.98
C ARG A 108 -10.93 9.44 23.29
N THR A 109 -10.79 8.57 22.29
CA THR A 109 -10.37 7.18 22.52
C THR A 109 -8.95 6.93 22.02
N ARG A 110 -8.17 6.17 22.82
CA ARG A 110 -6.81 5.61 22.64
C ARG A 110 -5.72 6.51 22.03
N ASN A 111 -4.62 6.64 22.79
CA ASN A 111 -3.37 7.20 22.31
C ASN A 111 -2.64 6.21 21.38
N LEU A 112 -2.64 6.48 20.07
CA LEU A 112 -1.96 5.67 19.05
C LEU A 112 -0.50 6.10 18.77
N THR A 113 0.07 6.99 19.59
CA THR A 113 1.46 7.48 19.42
C THR A 113 2.47 6.32 19.39
N VAL A 114 2.21 5.26 20.16
CA VAL A 114 3.08 4.06 20.17
C VAL A 114 3.00 3.31 18.84
N ALA A 115 1.80 3.20 18.24
CA ALA A 115 1.63 2.56 16.93
C ALA A 115 2.32 3.36 15.83
N LEU A 116 2.18 4.69 15.84
CA LEU A 116 2.86 5.59 14.92
C LEU A 116 4.39 5.48 15.05
N ARG A 117 4.94 5.55 16.27
CA ARG A 117 6.39 5.40 16.51
C ARG A 117 6.93 4.08 16.01
N LEU A 118 6.20 2.98 16.22
CA LEU A 118 6.59 1.65 15.72
C LEU A 118 6.59 1.62 14.19
N LEU A 119 5.67 2.33 13.55
CA LEU A 119 5.60 2.41 12.10
C LEU A 119 6.75 3.24 11.51
N THR A 120 7.07 4.40 12.10
CA THR A 120 8.23 5.23 11.69
C THR A 120 9.54 4.46 11.85
N LEU A 121 9.74 3.74 12.97
CA LEU A 121 10.92 2.90 13.17
C LEU A 121 10.99 1.75 12.16
N HIS A 122 9.84 1.19 11.75
CA HIS A 122 9.79 0.17 10.70
C HIS A 122 10.20 0.76 9.34
N ARG A 123 9.73 1.96 9.02
CA ARG A 123 10.04 2.69 7.79
C ARG A 123 11.54 2.96 7.66
N ASP A 124 12.18 3.50 8.69
CA ASP A 124 13.63 3.73 8.69
C ASP A 124 14.41 2.42 8.48
N ARG A 125 13.94 1.32 9.08
CA ARG A 125 14.54 -0.01 8.91
C ARG A 125 14.39 -0.54 7.49
N VAL A 126 13.27 -0.27 6.82
CA VAL A 126 13.03 -0.67 5.43
C VAL A 126 13.84 0.19 4.47
N ASP A 127 13.86 1.51 4.66
CA ASP A 127 14.62 2.45 3.85
C ASP A 127 16.13 2.13 3.91
N ARG A 128 16.64 1.81 5.09
CA ARG A 128 18.02 1.35 5.24
C ARG A 128 18.30 0.07 4.45
N ARG A 129 17.42 -0.95 4.56
CA ARG A 129 17.58 -2.20 3.80
C ARG A 129 17.52 -1.99 2.29
N ARG A 130 16.79 -0.99 1.82
CA ARG A 130 16.68 -0.64 0.39
C ARG A 130 17.90 0.07 -0.13
N ALA A 131 18.42 1.02 0.64
CA ALA A 131 19.71 1.65 0.36
C ALA A 131 20.82 0.60 0.27
N GLU A 132 20.85 -0.36 1.20
CA GLU A 132 21.78 -1.49 1.19
C GLU A 132 21.58 -2.42 -0.03
N ALA A 133 20.34 -2.59 -0.51
CA ALA A 133 20.02 -3.41 -1.67
C ALA A 133 20.19 -2.71 -3.03
N GLY A 134 20.64 -1.44 -3.07
CA GLY A 134 20.78 -0.65 -4.30
C GLY A 134 19.45 -0.30 -4.98
N GLN A 135 18.33 -0.44 -4.28
CA GLN A 135 17.00 -0.10 -4.74
C GLN A 135 16.63 1.24 -4.09
N GLY A 136 16.96 2.35 -4.74
CA GLY A 136 16.71 3.70 -4.20
C GLY A 136 15.21 3.98 -3.94
N THR A 137 14.91 5.10 -3.28
CA THR A 137 13.56 5.53 -2.87
C THR A 137 12.55 5.73 -4.02
N ALA A 138 12.95 5.51 -5.27
CA ALA A 138 12.20 5.85 -6.49
C ALA A 138 10.82 5.17 -6.62
N GLY A 139 10.57 4.05 -5.92
CA GLY A 139 9.27 3.36 -5.93
C GLY A 139 8.27 3.84 -4.86
N ARG A 140 8.69 4.73 -3.96
CA ARG A 140 7.86 5.13 -2.80
C ARG A 140 6.76 6.11 -3.24
N PRO A 141 5.50 5.96 -2.80
CA PRO A 141 4.40 6.86 -3.15
C PRO A 141 4.62 8.32 -2.73
N ASP A 142 5.34 8.54 -1.64
CA ASP A 142 5.71 9.85 -1.12
C ASP A 142 7.19 10.17 -1.38
N SER A 143 7.87 9.45 -2.28
CA SER A 143 9.23 9.83 -2.72
C SER A 143 9.24 11.27 -3.25
N PRO A 144 10.36 12.01 -3.14
CA PRO A 144 10.46 13.36 -3.71
C PRO A 144 10.05 13.42 -5.19
N ASP A 145 10.43 12.41 -5.96
CA ASP A 145 10.03 12.29 -7.37
C ASP A 145 8.52 12.05 -7.54
N ALA A 146 7.88 11.28 -6.65
CA ALA A 146 6.43 11.08 -6.68
C ALA A 146 5.66 12.34 -6.25
N ILE A 147 6.15 13.04 -5.23
CA ILE A 147 5.60 14.33 -4.77
C ILE A 147 5.67 15.36 -5.89
N ALA A 148 6.83 15.52 -6.53
CA ALA A 148 7.01 16.45 -7.65
C ALA A 148 6.04 16.16 -8.81
N ARG A 149 5.84 14.87 -9.14
CA ARG A 149 4.85 14.46 -10.16
C ARG A 149 3.42 14.87 -9.79
N VAL A 150 3.03 14.74 -8.53
CA VAL A 150 1.70 15.15 -8.05
C VAL A 150 1.56 16.67 -8.10
N GLU A 151 2.57 17.42 -7.68
CA GLU A 151 2.59 18.88 -7.73
C GLU A 151 2.44 19.40 -9.17
N ASP A 152 3.12 18.79 -10.14
CA ASP A 152 2.99 19.12 -11.56
C ASP A 152 1.57 18.92 -12.09
N VAL A 153 0.94 17.80 -11.72
CA VAL A 153 -0.44 17.47 -12.11
C VAL A 153 -1.42 18.47 -11.51
N LEU A 154 -1.27 18.80 -10.22
CA LEU A 154 -2.11 19.79 -9.55
C LEU A 154 -1.94 21.18 -10.16
N GLY A 155 -0.71 21.58 -10.47
CA GLY A 155 -0.42 22.83 -11.18
C GLY A 155 -1.07 22.88 -12.56
N ALA A 156 -1.08 21.77 -13.30
CA ALA A 156 -1.75 21.68 -14.60
C ALA A 156 -3.28 21.79 -14.49
N ILE A 157 -3.87 21.19 -13.45
CA ILE A 157 -5.31 21.31 -13.16
C ILE A 157 -5.66 22.77 -12.82
N GLY A 158 -4.84 23.44 -12.00
CA GLY A 158 -4.99 24.86 -11.69
C GLY A 158 -4.99 25.73 -12.94
N ARG A 159 -4.01 25.54 -13.84
CA ARG A 159 -3.93 26.27 -15.12
C ARG A 159 -5.16 26.07 -16.01
N ARG A 160 -5.72 24.86 -16.06
CA ARG A 160 -6.94 24.58 -16.84
C ARG A 160 -8.18 25.23 -16.25
N ARG A 161 -8.29 25.32 -14.92
CA ARG A 161 -9.43 25.99 -14.26
C ARG A 161 -9.44 27.49 -14.55
N VAL A 162 -8.28 28.15 -14.45
CA VAL A 162 -8.14 29.58 -14.75
C VAL A 162 -8.48 29.89 -16.23
N ALA A 163 -8.11 29.00 -17.15
CA ALA A 163 -8.42 29.15 -18.57
C ALA A 163 -9.89 28.88 -18.96
N VAL A 164 -10.69 28.30 -18.05
CA VAL A 164 -12.14 28.05 -18.25
C VAL A 164 -12.99 29.16 -17.60
N GLU A 165 -12.43 29.91 -16.65
CA GLU A 165 -13.07 31.07 -16.00
C GLU A 165 -12.81 32.41 -16.71
N THR A 166 -12.06 32.41 -17.82
CA THR A 166 -11.79 33.57 -18.69
C THR A 166 -12.46 33.41 -20.05
#